data_AF-A0A8H4WQ47-F1
#
_entry.id   AF-A0A8H4WQ47-F1
#
_cell.length_a   1.000
_cell.length_b   1.000
_cell.length_c   1.000
_cell.angle_alpha   90.00
_cell.angle_beta   90.00
_cell.angle_gamma   90.00
#
_symmetry.space_group_name_H-M   'P 1'
#
loop_
_entity.id
_entity.type
_entity.pdbx_description
1 polymer ?
#
loop_
_entity_poly.entity_id
_entity_poly.type
_entity_poly.pdbx_seq_one_letter_code
_entity_poly.pdbx_strand_id
1 'polypeptide(L)'
;MLASAHVLTMDVDEEETFDAFFGADRLGSNAGYAFWHKNLEKGISLAPTTDTLSFYARKGIREDYEPDIADVQSDLKGILHKDITLHPHFEEVYEKLNLTKDGTDFDEYLGAFILSYFHVSSVRWSGGEVHFRILGTVAGNSGEAAIEDGIRYLQTSPDKWGSNINDISNNIMDLL
;
A
#
# COMPACT_ATOMS: atom_id res chain seq x y z
N MET A 1 24.57 -1.09 36.58
CA MET A 1 24.89 0.06 35.72
C MET A 1 24.02 -0.07 34.49
N LEU A 2 23.10 0.87 34.25
CA LEU A 2 22.11 0.83 33.16
C LEU A 2 22.82 1.06 31.83
N ALA A 3 22.71 0.11 30.89
CA ALA A 3 23.20 0.30 29.53
C ALA A 3 22.14 1.04 28.71
N SER A 4 22.47 2.29 28.35
CA SER A 4 21.71 3.15 27.44
C SER A 4 21.42 2.49 26.10
N ALA A 5 20.37 2.94 25.42
CA ALA A 5 19.99 2.55 24.06
C ALA A 5 21.23 2.49 23.14
N HIS A 6 21.49 1.31 22.56
CA HIS A 6 22.59 1.15 21.62
C HIS A 6 22.09 1.53 20.22
N VAL A 7 22.74 2.53 19.65
CA VAL A 7 22.51 2.97 18.27
C VAL A 7 22.91 1.82 17.35
N LEU A 8 21.95 1.29 16.59
CA LEU A 8 22.27 0.44 15.44
C LEU A 8 22.75 1.41 14.35
N THR A 9 24.06 1.46 14.12
CA THR A 9 24.60 2.16 12.94
C THR A 9 24.54 1.19 11.77
N MET A 10 23.66 1.48 10.81
CA MET A 10 23.61 0.81 9.52
C MET A 10 24.38 1.69 8.54
N ASP A 11 25.44 1.15 7.96
CA ASP A 11 26.19 1.80 6.88
C ASP A 11 26.08 0.93 5.62
N VAL A 12 26.03 1.58 4.46
CA VAL A 12 26.07 0.91 3.15
C VAL A 12 27.41 1.27 2.56
N ASP A 13 28.28 0.28 2.39
CA ASP A 13 29.61 0.52 1.84
C ASP A 13 29.56 0.84 0.33
N GLU A 14 30.71 1.20 -0.23
CA GLU A 14 30.85 1.50 -1.68
C GLU A 14 30.55 0.29 -2.59
N GLU A 15 30.37 -0.91 -2.02
CA GLU A 15 30.10 -2.17 -2.72
C GLU A 15 28.63 -2.64 -2.57
N GLU A 16 27.74 -1.80 -2.02
CA GLU A 16 26.33 -2.14 -1.70
C GLU A 16 26.19 -3.28 -0.67
N THR A 17 27.22 -3.50 0.15
CA THR A 17 27.21 -4.49 1.22
C THR A 17 26.69 -3.88 2.53
N PHE A 18 25.87 -4.65 3.25
CA PHE A 18 25.30 -4.25 4.54
C PHE A 18 26.24 -4.62 5.69
N ASP A 19 26.83 -3.61 6.32
CA ASP A 19 27.67 -3.81 7.51
C ASP A 19 26.86 -3.59 8.80
N ALA A 20 26.54 -4.70 9.47
CA ALA A 20 25.89 -4.69 10.78
C ALA A 20 26.94 -4.80 11.91
N PHE A 21 27.17 -3.69 12.63
CA PHE A 21 28.10 -3.67 13.76
C PHE A 21 27.45 -4.21 15.04
N PHE A 22 28.01 -5.30 15.58
CA PHE A 22 27.58 -5.90 16.83
C PHE A 22 28.66 -5.77 17.90
N GLY A 23 28.27 -5.44 19.14
CA GLY A 23 29.17 -5.54 20.29
C GLY A 23 29.71 -6.97 20.47
N ALA A 24 31.01 -7.10 20.69
CA ALA A 24 31.74 -8.38 20.68
C ALA A 24 31.22 -9.44 21.66
N ASP A 25 30.53 -9.03 22.72
CA ASP A 25 29.96 -9.89 23.76
C ASP A 25 28.44 -10.14 23.61
N ARG A 26 27.80 -9.59 22.57
CA ARG A 26 26.33 -9.53 22.45
C ARG A 26 25.77 -9.93 21.08
N LEU A 27 26.53 -10.67 20.27
CA LEU A 27 26.12 -11.06 18.91
C LEU A 27 24.70 -11.67 18.85
N GLY A 28 24.39 -12.63 19.73
CA GLY A 28 23.08 -13.30 19.77
C GLY A 28 21.92 -12.39 20.19
N SER A 29 22.13 -11.55 21.22
CA SER A 29 21.10 -10.61 21.71
C SER A 29 20.88 -9.45 20.73
N ASN A 30 21.93 -8.98 20.06
CA ASN A 30 21.85 -7.86 19.13
C ASN A 30 21.23 -8.28 17.78
N ALA A 31 21.55 -9.48 17.28
CA ALA A 31 20.86 -10.05 16.11
C ALA A 31 19.37 -10.24 16.43
N GLY A 32 19.05 -10.83 17.59
CA GLY A 32 17.67 -10.95 18.05
C GLY A 32 16.94 -9.61 18.11
N TYR A 33 17.58 -8.57 18.66
CA TYR A 33 17.01 -7.23 18.80
C TYR A 33 16.79 -6.50 17.47
N ALA A 34 17.66 -6.73 16.48
CA ALA A 34 17.51 -6.17 15.14
C ALA A 34 16.26 -6.72 14.44
N PHE A 35 15.94 -8.00 14.62
CA PHE A 35 14.73 -8.61 14.06
C PHE A 35 13.49 -8.43 14.96
N TRP A 36 13.68 -8.10 16.23
CA TRP A 36 12.58 -7.86 17.17
C TRP A 36 11.79 -6.60 16.80
N HIS A 37 10.46 -6.63 16.98
CA HIS A 37 9.56 -5.50 16.70
C HIS A 37 9.75 -4.79 15.35
N LYS A 38 10.18 -5.54 14.32
CA LYS A 38 10.48 -5.03 12.98
C LYS A 38 11.54 -3.92 12.97
N ASN A 39 12.46 -3.88 13.95
CA ASN A 39 13.44 -2.81 14.08
C ASN A 39 14.32 -2.64 12.82
N LEU A 40 14.71 -3.74 12.18
CA LEU A 40 15.44 -3.72 10.91
C LEU A 40 14.62 -3.08 9.80
N GLU A 41 13.36 -3.49 9.63
CA GLU A 41 12.48 -2.94 8.60
C GLU A 41 12.22 -1.44 8.83
N LYS A 42 12.08 -1.01 10.09
CA LYS A 42 11.98 0.42 10.46
C LYS A 42 13.27 1.16 10.12
N GLY A 43 14.43 0.57 10.41
CA GLY A 43 15.73 1.13 10.06
C GLY A 43 15.87 1.32 8.55
N ILE A 44 15.49 0.32 7.75
CA ILE A 44 15.48 0.39 6.29
C ILE A 44 14.51 1.47 5.79
N SER A 45 13.32 1.58 6.39
CA SER A 45 12.34 2.59 5.98
C SER A 45 12.74 4.03 6.34
N LEU A 46 13.60 4.22 7.33
CA LEU A 46 14.14 5.53 7.73
C LEU A 46 15.44 5.90 7.00
N ALA A 47 16.07 4.94 6.33
CA ALA A 47 17.30 5.19 5.58
C ALA A 47 17.01 6.13 4.39
N PRO A 48 17.93 7.04 4.04
CA PRO A 48 17.79 7.86 2.85
C PRO A 48 17.58 7.00 1.61
N THR A 49 16.53 7.28 0.84
CA THR A 49 16.26 6.62 -0.43
C THR A 49 15.85 7.64 -1.49
N THR A 50 16.13 7.33 -2.75
CA THR A 50 15.60 8.05 -3.91
C THR A 50 14.25 7.50 -4.38
N ASP A 51 13.79 6.40 -3.79
CA ASP A 51 12.50 5.79 -4.13
C ASP A 51 11.33 6.66 -3.64
N THR A 52 10.30 6.80 -4.47
CA THR A 52 9.08 7.52 -4.12
C THR A 52 8.29 6.82 -3.01
N LEU A 53 8.22 5.49 -3.06
CA LEU A 53 7.51 4.65 -2.09
C LEU A 53 8.42 4.29 -0.91
N SER A 54 7.88 4.16 0.30
CA SER A 54 8.63 3.59 1.44
C SER A 54 8.98 2.12 1.22
N PHE A 55 9.91 1.59 2.03
CA PHE A 55 10.18 0.16 2.06
C PHE A 55 8.91 -0.66 2.35
N TYR A 56 8.09 -0.21 3.31
CA TYR A 56 6.84 -0.88 3.68
C TYR A 56 5.82 -0.87 2.55
N ALA A 57 5.65 0.27 1.85
CA ALA A 57 4.78 0.35 0.67
C ALA A 57 5.22 -0.65 -0.41
N ARG A 58 6.51 -0.70 -0.74
CA ARG A 58 7.03 -1.65 -1.74
C ARG A 58 6.83 -3.10 -1.31
N LYS A 59 7.05 -3.39 -0.03
CA LYS A 59 6.84 -4.73 0.54
C LYS A 59 5.37 -5.14 0.45
N GLY A 60 4.44 -4.31 0.91
CA GLY A 60 3.01 -4.58 0.87
C GLY A 60 2.48 -4.75 -0.56
N ILE A 61 2.97 -3.98 -1.54
CA ILE A 61 2.63 -4.20 -2.95
C ILE A 61 3.07 -5.59 -3.42
N ARG A 62 4.31 -5.97 -3.13
CA ARG A 62 4.86 -7.27 -3.54
C ARG A 62 4.19 -8.46 -2.86
N GLU A 63 3.89 -8.34 -1.57
CA GLU A 63 3.36 -9.44 -0.77
C GLU A 63 1.84 -9.57 -0.89
N ASP A 64 1.11 -8.45 -1.00
CA ASP A 64 -0.36 -8.44 -0.91
C ASP A 64 -1.08 -8.10 -2.21
N TYR A 65 -0.44 -7.46 -3.20
CA TYR A 65 -1.11 -7.05 -4.45
C TYR A 65 -0.66 -7.87 -5.65
N GLU A 66 0.65 -7.95 -5.89
CA GLU A 66 1.22 -8.62 -7.06
C GLU A 66 0.77 -10.10 -7.22
N PRO A 67 0.64 -10.90 -6.14
CA PRO A 67 0.23 -12.29 -6.27
C PRO A 67 -1.19 -12.48 -6.79
N ASP A 68 -2.10 -11.58 -6.42
CA ASP A 68 -3.55 -11.82 -6.53
C ASP A 68 -4.23 -10.94 -7.59
N ILE A 69 -3.57 -9.88 -8.08
CA ILE A 69 -4.19 -8.95 -9.04
C ILE A 69 -4.63 -9.63 -10.35
N ALA A 70 -3.90 -10.65 -10.80
CA ALA A 70 -4.23 -11.40 -12.00
C ALA A 70 -5.56 -12.15 -11.86
N ASP A 71 -5.83 -12.70 -10.67
CA ASP A 71 -7.08 -13.39 -10.36
C ASP A 71 -8.25 -12.40 -10.37
N VAL A 72 -8.06 -11.19 -9.79
CA VAL A 72 -9.07 -10.12 -9.86
C VAL A 72 -9.38 -9.73 -11.31
N GLN A 73 -8.37 -9.57 -12.15
CA GLN A 73 -8.57 -9.27 -13.58
C GLN A 73 -9.31 -10.41 -14.29
N SER A 74 -9.00 -11.66 -13.96
CA SER A 74 -9.67 -12.85 -14.49
C SER A 74 -11.14 -12.89 -14.08
N ASP A 75 -11.45 -12.64 -12.81
CA ASP A 75 -12.82 -12.60 -12.30
C ASP A 75 -13.64 -11.49 -12.98
N LEU A 76 -13.07 -10.29 -13.10
CA LEU A 76 -13.71 -9.18 -13.81
C LEU A 76 -13.95 -9.52 -15.29
N LYS A 77 -12.99 -10.19 -15.94
CA LYS A 77 -13.16 -10.67 -17.31
C LYS A 77 -14.27 -11.71 -17.44
N GLY A 78 -14.38 -12.63 -16.47
CA GLY A 78 -15.45 -13.62 -16.41
C GLY A 78 -16.83 -13.00 -16.28
N ILE A 79 -16.95 -11.95 -15.46
CA ILE A 79 -18.21 -11.24 -15.17
C ILE A 79 -18.62 -10.30 -16.30
N LEU A 80 -17.66 -9.55 -16.86
CA LEU A 80 -17.92 -8.50 -17.85
C LEU A 80 -17.74 -8.97 -19.31
N HIS A 81 -17.23 -10.19 -19.51
CA HIS A 81 -16.89 -10.77 -20.81
C HIS A 81 -15.94 -9.88 -21.63
N LYS A 82 -15.04 -9.17 -20.95
CA LYS A 82 -14.13 -8.19 -21.55
C LYS A 82 -12.84 -8.07 -20.73
N ASP A 83 -11.72 -7.85 -21.39
CA ASP A 83 -10.47 -7.52 -20.71
C ASP A 83 -10.54 -6.13 -20.05
N ILE A 84 -10.21 -6.08 -18.77
CA ILE A 84 -10.19 -4.87 -17.96
C ILE A 84 -8.76 -4.60 -17.47
N THR A 85 -8.29 -3.39 -17.71
CA THR A 85 -7.01 -2.91 -17.15
C THR A 85 -7.27 -2.24 -15.81
N LEU A 86 -6.50 -2.62 -14.79
CA LEU A 86 -6.58 -2.06 -13.45
C LEU A 86 -5.37 -1.15 -13.21
N HIS A 87 -5.63 0.09 -12.79
CA HIS A 87 -4.60 1.10 -12.57
C HIS A 87 -4.58 1.49 -11.09
N PRO A 88 -3.64 0.94 -10.29
CA PRO A 88 -3.57 1.16 -8.84
C PRO A 88 -3.05 2.55 -8.44
N HIS A 89 -2.24 3.18 -9.29
CA HIS A 89 -1.61 4.50 -9.06
C HIS A 89 -0.85 4.60 -7.73
N PHE A 90 -0.05 3.58 -7.40
CA PHE A 90 0.60 3.43 -6.10
C PHE A 90 1.38 4.67 -5.64
N GLU A 91 2.19 5.27 -6.51
CA GLU A 91 3.00 6.46 -6.18
C GLU A 91 2.12 7.66 -5.85
N GLU A 92 1.13 7.97 -6.69
CA GLU A 92 0.21 9.09 -6.47
C GLU A 92 -0.66 8.91 -5.22
N VAL A 93 -1.10 7.68 -4.96
CA VAL A 93 -1.87 7.33 -3.75
C VAL A 93 -0.99 7.48 -2.52
N TYR A 94 0.23 6.94 -2.55
CA TYR A 94 1.18 7.02 -1.46
C TYR A 94 1.49 8.47 -1.11
N GLU A 95 1.82 9.32 -2.10
CA GLU A 95 2.09 10.73 -1.88
C GLU A 95 0.92 11.44 -1.17
N LYS A 96 -0.31 11.23 -1.65
CA LYS A 96 -1.50 11.86 -1.06
C LYS A 96 -1.79 11.38 0.36
N LEU A 97 -1.62 10.09 0.63
CA LEU A 97 -1.80 9.55 1.98
C LEU A 97 -0.69 10.07 2.91
N ASN A 98 0.57 10.05 2.45
CA ASN A 98 1.70 10.48 3.25
C ASN A 98 1.58 11.94 3.74
N LEU A 99 0.99 12.83 2.93
CA LEU A 99 0.70 14.22 3.34
C LEU A 99 -0.19 14.34 4.59
N THR A 100 -0.96 13.31 4.93
CA THR A 100 -1.96 13.36 6.02
C THR A 100 -1.86 12.22 7.03
N LYS A 101 -1.15 11.15 6.68
CA LYS A 101 -1.02 9.89 7.44
C LYS A 101 0.44 9.58 7.77
N ASP A 102 1.36 10.52 7.56
CA ASP A 102 2.75 10.34 7.99
C ASP A 102 2.83 9.95 9.47
N GLY A 103 3.72 9.00 9.77
CA GLY A 103 3.87 8.40 11.09
C GLY A 103 2.81 7.37 11.48
N THR A 104 1.87 7.00 10.58
CA THR A 104 1.00 5.82 10.75
C THR A 104 1.50 4.64 9.91
N ASP A 105 0.84 3.49 10.02
CA ASP A 105 1.12 2.24 9.29
C ASP A 105 0.38 2.16 7.94
N PHE A 106 0.04 3.30 7.32
CA PHE A 106 -0.80 3.28 6.11
C PHE A 106 -0.12 2.61 4.92
N ASP A 107 1.20 2.74 4.86
CA ASP A 107 2.06 2.26 3.79
C ASP A 107 2.27 0.74 3.86
N GLU A 108 2.27 0.16 5.07
CA GLU A 108 2.23 -1.30 5.27
C GLU A 108 1.03 -1.95 4.56
N TYR A 109 -0.11 -1.25 4.47
CA TYR A 109 -1.36 -1.77 3.89
C TYR A 109 -1.67 -1.26 2.48
N LEU A 110 -0.72 -0.57 1.83
CA LEU A 110 -0.94 0.06 0.52
C LEU A 110 -1.40 -0.96 -0.54
N GLY A 111 -0.69 -2.09 -0.64
CA GLY A 111 -1.01 -3.18 -1.57
C GLY A 111 -2.36 -3.83 -1.25
N ALA A 112 -2.51 -4.32 -0.02
CA ALA A 112 -3.71 -5.04 0.45
C ALA A 112 -5.00 -4.23 0.27
N PHE A 113 -4.98 -2.95 0.62
CA PHE A 113 -6.18 -2.12 0.52
C PHE A 113 -6.53 -1.82 -0.93
N ILE A 114 -5.56 -1.42 -1.79
CA ILE A 114 -5.85 -1.17 -3.21
C ILE A 114 -6.38 -2.44 -3.90
N LEU A 115 -5.84 -3.62 -3.59
CA LEU A 115 -6.37 -4.89 -4.09
C LEU A 115 -7.83 -5.09 -3.65
N SER A 116 -8.14 -4.79 -2.39
CA SER A 116 -9.50 -4.89 -1.84
C SER A 116 -10.48 -3.95 -2.56
N TYR A 117 -10.05 -2.74 -2.92
CA TYR A 117 -10.86 -1.83 -3.72
C TYR A 117 -11.19 -2.45 -5.10
N PHE A 118 -10.22 -3.11 -5.76
CA PHE A 118 -10.51 -3.75 -7.04
C PHE A 118 -11.44 -4.97 -6.94
N HIS A 119 -11.34 -5.76 -5.86
CA HIS A 119 -12.25 -6.90 -5.63
C HIS A 119 -13.72 -6.47 -5.58
N VAL A 120 -14.01 -5.32 -4.97
CA VAL A 120 -15.38 -4.81 -4.78
C VAL A 120 -15.96 -4.14 -6.03
N SER A 121 -15.21 -4.11 -7.15
CA SER A 121 -15.64 -3.44 -8.38
C SER A 121 -16.66 -4.23 -9.21
N SER A 122 -17.12 -5.41 -8.78
CA SER A 122 -17.81 -6.36 -9.67
C SER A 122 -19.31 -6.10 -9.92
N VAL A 123 -19.73 -4.96 -10.51
CA VAL A 123 -21.11 -4.81 -11.04
C VAL A 123 -21.21 -3.76 -12.17
N ARG A 124 -21.87 -4.14 -13.28
CA ARG A 124 -22.47 -3.31 -14.37
C ARG A 124 -21.70 -2.05 -14.80
N TRP A 125 -20.57 -2.23 -15.47
CA TRP A 125 -19.89 -1.18 -16.24
C TRP A 125 -19.26 -1.78 -17.51
N SER A 126 -19.18 -1.02 -18.60
CA SER A 126 -18.77 -1.50 -19.94
C SER A 126 -17.48 -0.89 -20.49
N GLY A 127 -16.82 0.00 -19.73
CA GLY A 127 -15.53 0.58 -20.09
C GLY A 127 -14.38 -0.45 -20.02
N GLY A 128 -13.15 0.00 -20.27
CA GLY A 128 -11.96 -0.88 -20.33
C GLY A 128 -10.95 -0.69 -19.20
N GLU A 129 -11.02 0.43 -18.49
CA GLU A 129 -10.05 0.83 -17.48
C GLU A 129 -10.71 1.19 -16.14
N VAL A 130 -10.16 0.63 -15.05
CA VAL A 130 -10.56 0.97 -13.68
C VAL A 130 -9.36 1.57 -12.95
N HIS A 131 -9.53 2.77 -12.42
CA HIS A 131 -8.49 3.53 -11.74
C HIS A 131 -8.81 3.63 -10.26
N PHE A 132 -7.81 3.44 -9.40
CA PHE A 132 -7.92 3.77 -7.98
C PHE A 132 -7.32 5.15 -7.71
N ARG A 133 -7.99 6.01 -6.92
CA ARG A 133 -7.45 7.33 -6.56
C ARG A 133 -7.86 7.82 -5.18
N ILE A 134 -7.03 8.70 -4.63
CA ILE A 134 -7.34 9.48 -3.43
C ILE A 134 -7.81 10.89 -3.81
N LEU A 135 -8.94 11.32 -3.25
CA LEU A 135 -9.50 12.67 -3.35
C LEU A 135 -9.46 13.37 -1.99
N GLY A 136 -9.56 14.70 -1.96
CA GLY A 136 -9.62 15.45 -0.69
C GLY A 136 -10.86 15.12 0.15
N THR A 137 -11.96 14.79 -0.51
CA THR A 137 -13.20 14.28 0.11
C THR A 137 -13.96 13.45 -0.92
N VAL A 138 -14.84 12.57 -0.43
CA VAL A 138 -15.77 11.74 -1.22
C VAL A 138 -17.14 11.75 -0.55
N ALA A 139 -18.21 11.64 -1.33
CA ALA A 139 -19.57 11.68 -0.78
C ALA A 139 -19.91 10.41 0.00
N GLY A 140 -19.45 9.24 -0.47
CA GLY A 140 -19.64 7.97 0.22
C GLY A 140 -18.96 7.88 1.59
N ASN A 141 -19.50 7.06 2.50
CA ASN A 141 -19.03 6.97 3.90
C ASN A 141 -17.59 6.46 4.05
N SER A 142 -17.15 5.58 3.17
CA SER A 142 -15.79 4.99 3.14
C SER A 142 -15.08 5.12 1.78
N GLY A 143 -15.82 5.56 0.77
CA GLY A 143 -15.40 5.65 -0.61
C GLY A 143 -16.60 5.60 -1.54
N GLU A 144 -16.35 5.76 -2.83
CA GLU A 144 -17.38 5.69 -3.87
C GLU A 144 -16.77 5.25 -5.19
N ALA A 145 -17.63 4.84 -6.12
CA ALA A 145 -17.26 4.72 -7.51
C ALA A 145 -17.70 5.97 -8.27
N ALA A 146 -17.00 6.31 -9.34
CA ALA A 146 -17.39 7.36 -10.28
C ALA A 146 -17.09 6.91 -11.71
N ILE A 147 -17.80 7.46 -12.69
CA ILE A 147 -17.49 7.28 -14.11
C ILE A 147 -17.21 8.65 -14.71
N GLU A 148 -16.00 8.85 -15.21
CA GLU A 148 -15.57 10.07 -15.87
C GLU A 148 -14.95 9.67 -17.22
N ASP A 149 -15.46 10.23 -18.31
CA ASP A 149 -14.99 9.96 -19.67
C ASP A 149 -14.91 8.46 -20.06
N GLY A 150 -15.81 7.66 -19.49
CA GLY A 150 -15.87 6.21 -19.72
C GLY A 150 -14.88 5.38 -18.90
N ILE A 151 -14.01 6.03 -18.12
CA ILE A 151 -13.12 5.41 -17.14
C ILE A 151 -13.86 5.29 -15.82
N ARG A 152 -13.72 4.13 -15.17
CA ARG A 152 -14.27 3.96 -13.83
C ARG A 152 -13.22 4.28 -12.78
N TYR A 153 -13.60 5.11 -11.82
CA TYR A 153 -12.78 5.44 -10.68
C TYR A 153 -13.34 4.77 -9.43
N LEU A 154 -12.46 4.10 -8.68
CA LEU A 154 -12.68 3.72 -7.31
C LEU A 154 -11.95 4.75 -6.47
N GLN A 155 -12.68 5.50 -5.65
CA GLN A 155 -12.12 6.65 -4.97
C GLN A 155 -12.46 6.70 -3.49
N THR A 156 -11.51 7.12 -2.68
CA THR A 156 -11.68 7.41 -1.26
C THR A 156 -10.93 8.69 -0.89
N SER A 157 -11.04 9.11 0.36
CA SER A 157 -10.28 10.22 0.93
C SER A 157 -9.35 9.73 2.05
N PRO A 158 -8.29 10.46 2.41
CA PRO A 158 -7.33 9.98 3.39
C PRO A 158 -7.96 9.63 4.74
N ASP A 159 -8.95 10.40 5.20
CA ASP A 159 -9.68 10.13 6.45
C ASP A 159 -10.46 8.80 6.43
N LYS A 160 -10.82 8.31 5.24
CA LYS A 160 -11.59 7.08 5.01
C LYS A 160 -10.74 5.89 4.55
N TRP A 161 -9.43 6.07 4.37
CA TRP A 161 -8.50 5.04 3.94
C TRP A 161 -8.62 3.76 4.77
N GLY A 162 -8.76 2.61 4.09
CA GLY A 162 -8.83 1.29 4.73
C GLY A 162 -10.12 0.97 5.48
N SER A 163 -11.06 1.91 5.54
CA SER A 163 -12.31 1.73 6.29
C SER A 163 -13.40 1.21 5.37
N ASN A 164 -14.18 0.20 5.81
CA ASN A 164 -15.37 -0.34 5.13
C ASN A 164 -15.31 -0.35 3.59
N ILE A 165 -14.23 -0.91 3.02
CA ILE A 165 -13.98 -0.92 1.57
C ILE A 165 -15.15 -1.59 0.82
N ASN A 166 -15.79 -2.58 1.43
CA ASN A 166 -16.97 -3.26 0.89
C ASN A 166 -18.18 -2.33 0.63
N ASP A 167 -18.27 -1.18 1.30
CA ASP A 167 -19.41 -0.27 1.11
C ASP A 167 -19.37 0.45 -0.24
N ILE A 168 -18.23 0.44 -0.94
CA ILE A 168 -18.07 1.06 -2.26
C ILE A 168 -18.89 0.32 -3.30
N SER A 169 -19.02 -1.01 -3.16
CA SER A 169 -19.96 -1.83 -3.92
C SER A 169 -21.40 -1.34 -3.84
N ASN A 170 -21.82 -0.81 -2.68
CA ASN A 170 -23.21 -0.40 -2.46
C ASN A 170 -23.53 0.87 -3.27
N ASN A 171 -22.61 1.85 -3.28
CA ASN A 171 -22.77 3.09 -4.04
C ASN A 171 -22.72 2.88 -5.57
N ILE A 172 -22.16 1.76 -6.05
CA ILE A 172 -22.12 1.42 -7.48
C ILE A 172 -23.53 1.17 -8.04
N MET A 173 -24.45 0.65 -7.23
CA MET A 173 -25.82 0.38 -7.65
C MET A 173 -26.62 1.68 -7.89
N ASP A 174 -26.21 2.78 -7.25
CA ASP A 174 -26.87 4.10 -7.34
C ASP A 174 -26.39 4.94 -8.55
N LEU A 175 -25.34 4.49 -9.26
CA LEU A 175 -24.80 5.16 -10.45
C LEU A 175 -25.43 4.66 -11.76
N LEU A 176 -26.53 3.90 -11.66
CA LEU A 176 -27.31 3.30 -12.75
C LEU A 176 -28.71 3.91 -12.84
#